data_AF-A0A660ZD12-F1
#
_entry.id   AF-A0A660ZD12-F1
#
_cell.length_a   1.000
_cell.length_b   1.000
_cell.length_c   1.000
_cell.angle_alpha   90.00
_cell.angle_beta   90.00
_cell.angle_gamma   90.00
#
_symmetry.space_group_name_H-M   'P 1'
#
loop_
_entity.id
_entity.type
_entity.pdbx_description
1 polymer ?
#
loop_
_entity_poly.entity_id
_entity_poly.type
_entity_poly.pdbx_seq_one_letter_code
_entity_poly.pdbx_strand_id
1 'polypeptide(L)'
;MQNFVESQLFKALTDWQNEDSVKHLFVEILNYRLEFDEVFSKDWDERIRELFKVPPRIVASAANGEFKIIYTHLAAPKLKLTDERLVINRLLNLYPYALFVFSDADQR
;
A
#
# COMPACT_ATOMS: atom_id res chain seq x y z
N MET A 1 12.47 -24.58 11.86
CA MET A 1 11.23 -23.86 11.49
C MET A 1 11.48 -22.85 10.36
N GLN A 2 12.57 -22.07 10.40
CA GLN A 2 12.94 -21.05 9.39
C GLN A 2 13.03 -21.57 7.94
N ASN A 3 13.67 -22.72 7.71
CA ASN A 3 13.80 -23.31 6.37
C ASN A 3 12.47 -23.73 5.72
N PHE A 4 11.42 -23.98 6.51
CA PHE A 4 10.10 -24.37 5.98
C PHE A 4 9.38 -23.16 5.38
N VAL A 5 9.38 -22.03 6.11
CA VAL A 5 8.75 -20.79 5.66
C VAL A 5 9.43 -20.24 4.41
N GLU A 6 10.77 -20.25 4.34
CA GLU A 6 11.50 -19.83 3.14
C GLU A 6 11.18 -20.70 1.92
N SER A 7 11.06 -22.02 2.09
CA SER A 7 10.70 -22.92 0.99
C SER A 7 9.25 -22.71 0.50
N GLN A 8 8.32 -22.46 1.41
CA GLN A 8 6.92 -22.14 1.13
C GLN A 8 6.80 -20.80 0.41
N LEU A 9 7.52 -19.80 0.89
CA LEU A 9 7.62 -18.46 0.31
C LEU A 9 8.17 -18.52 -1.12
N PHE A 10 9.30 -19.20 -1.33
CA PHE A 10 9.91 -19.30 -2.65
C PHE A 10 8.97 -19.97 -3.65
N LYS A 11 8.31 -21.07 -3.25
CA LYS A 11 7.32 -21.75 -4.08
C LYS A 11 6.11 -20.85 -4.40
N ALA A 12 5.59 -20.14 -3.40
CA ALA A 12 4.46 -19.24 -3.58
C ALA A 12 4.81 -18.05 -4.49
N LEU A 13 6.04 -17.53 -4.40
CA LEU A 13 6.54 -16.47 -5.29
C LEU A 13 6.76 -16.98 -6.73
N THR A 14 7.10 -18.25 -6.95
CA THR A 14 7.25 -18.81 -8.30
C THR A 14 5.89 -19.17 -8.93
N ASP A 15 4.89 -19.51 -8.13
CA ASP A 15 3.57 -20.01 -8.58
C ASP A 15 2.44 -18.96 -8.48
N TRP A 16 2.79 -17.68 -8.31
CA TRP A 16 1.90 -16.50 -8.19
C TRP A 16 1.01 -16.19 -9.42
N GLN A 17 0.77 -17.16 -10.30
CA GLN A 17 0.06 -16.99 -11.57
C GLN A 17 -1.46 -16.80 -11.44
N ASN A 18 -2.02 -16.86 -10.24
CA ASN A 18 -3.44 -16.65 -9.99
C ASN A 18 -3.70 -15.96 -8.64
N GLU A 19 -4.90 -15.38 -8.51
CA GLU A 19 -5.31 -14.58 -7.35
C GLU A 19 -5.26 -15.37 -6.03
N ASP A 20 -5.58 -16.66 -6.04
CA ASP A 20 -5.58 -17.50 -4.85
C ASP A 20 -4.16 -17.75 -4.31
N SER A 21 -3.19 -18.02 -5.21
CA SER A 21 -1.77 -18.12 -4.85
C SER A 21 -1.25 -16.84 -4.20
N VAL A 22 -1.68 -15.68 -4.72
CA VAL A 22 -1.30 -14.36 -4.19
C VAL A 22 -1.92 -14.13 -2.82
N LYS A 23 -3.21 -14.44 -2.64
CA LYS A 23 -3.87 -14.34 -1.32
C LYS A 23 -3.21 -15.24 -0.29
N HIS A 24 -2.92 -16.49 -0.64
CA HIS A 24 -2.24 -17.43 0.25
C HIS A 24 -0.86 -16.90 0.69
N LEU A 25 -0.05 -16.42 -0.26
CA LEU A 25 1.25 -15.82 0.05
C LEU A 25 1.13 -14.64 1.02
N PHE A 26 0.29 -13.66 0.71
CA PHE A 26 0.23 -12.43 1.49
C PHE A 26 -0.48 -12.64 2.83
N VAL A 27 -1.59 -13.36 2.86
CA VAL A 27 -2.42 -13.51 4.07
C VAL A 27 -1.88 -14.60 4.99
N GLU A 28 -1.54 -15.77 4.48
CA GLU A 28 -1.19 -16.92 5.33
C GLU A 28 0.31 -17.02 5.60
N ILE A 29 1.16 -16.79 4.59
CA ILE A 29 2.62 -16.90 4.77
C ILE A 29 3.18 -15.61 5.38
N LEU A 30 2.83 -14.45 4.81
CA LEU A 30 3.37 -13.16 5.22
C LEU A 30 2.53 -12.46 6.30
N ASN A 31 1.39 -13.03 6.69
CA ASN A 31 0.50 -12.51 7.74
C ASN A 31 0.02 -11.07 7.51
N TYR A 32 -0.22 -10.71 6.24
CA TYR A 32 -0.91 -9.46 5.93
C TYR A 32 -2.41 -9.61 6.14
N ARG A 33 -3.00 -8.63 6.82
CA ARG A 33 -4.45 -8.45 6.89
C ARG A 33 -4.87 -7.45 5.81
N LEU A 34 -5.76 -7.84 4.92
CA LEU A 34 -6.36 -6.91 3.96
C LEU A 34 -7.21 -5.86 4.70
N GLU A 35 -7.02 -4.60 4.33
CA GLU A 35 -7.74 -3.44 4.88
C GLU A 35 -8.27 -2.62 3.70
N PHE A 36 -9.29 -1.78 3.93
CA PHE A 36 -9.86 -0.92 2.88
C PHE A 36 -10.25 0.46 3.41
N ASP A 37 -9.59 0.87 4.50
CA ASP A 37 -9.91 2.12 5.18
C ASP A 37 -9.37 3.32 4.40
N GLU A 38 -10.21 4.33 4.20
CA GLU A 38 -9.78 5.59 3.63
C GLU A 38 -8.89 6.35 4.62
N VAL A 39 -7.76 6.82 4.11
CA VAL A 39 -6.88 7.73 4.84
C VAL A 39 -7.41 9.13 4.64
N PHE A 40 -8.14 9.62 5.64
CA PHE A 40 -8.59 10.99 5.67
C PHE A 40 -7.95 11.72 6.85
N SER A 41 -7.29 12.86 6.57
CA SER A 41 -6.88 13.81 7.60
C SER A 41 -7.59 15.13 7.41
N LYS A 42 -8.14 15.65 8.51
CA LYS A 42 -8.81 16.95 8.54
C LYS A 42 -7.85 18.11 8.23
N ASP A 43 -6.54 17.90 8.40
CA ASP A 43 -5.49 18.90 8.23
C ASP A 43 -5.01 19.03 6.78
N TRP A 44 -5.57 18.26 5.85
CA TRP A 44 -5.20 18.37 4.43
C TRP A 44 -5.89 19.57 3.80
N ASP A 45 -5.07 20.53 3.37
CA ASP A 45 -5.49 21.68 2.58
C ASP A 45 -5.97 21.27 1.17
N GLU A 46 -6.64 22.20 0.48
CA GLU A 46 -7.22 21.95 -0.84
C GLU A 46 -6.16 21.51 -1.85
N ARG A 47 -4.96 22.08 -1.77
CA ARG A 47 -3.86 21.75 -2.68
C ARG A 47 -3.46 20.28 -2.58
N ILE A 48 -3.38 19.72 -1.37
CA ILE A 48 -3.07 18.30 -1.19
C ILE A 48 -4.23 17.43 -1.66
N ARG A 49 -5.48 17.85 -1.42
CA ARG A 49 -6.66 17.08 -1.85
C ARG A 49 -6.75 16.97 -3.37
N GLU A 50 -6.44 18.05 -4.09
CA GLU A 50 -6.43 18.10 -5.56
C GLU A 50 -5.37 17.16 -6.19
N LEU A 51 -4.36 16.72 -5.43
CA LEU A 51 -3.39 15.74 -5.93
C LEU A 51 -4.01 14.35 -6.14
N PHE A 52 -5.12 14.05 -5.45
CA PHE A 52 -5.70 12.72 -5.43
C PHE A 52 -6.85 12.60 -6.44
N LYS A 53 -6.85 11.51 -7.19
CA LYS A 53 -8.02 11.10 -7.99
C LYS A 53 -9.09 10.48 -7.10
N VAL A 54 -8.66 9.71 -6.10
CA VAL A 54 -9.47 9.17 -5.01
C VAL A 54 -8.66 9.25 -3.72
N PRO A 55 -9.30 9.37 -2.54
CA PRO A 55 -8.58 9.40 -1.27
C PRO A 55 -7.63 8.20 -1.12
N PRO A 56 -6.43 8.38 -0.56
CA PRO A 56 -5.52 7.26 -0.29
C PRO A 56 -6.19 6.23 0.62
N ARG A 57 -5.80 4.96 0.49
CA ARG A 57 -6.41 3.84 1.23
C ARG A 57 -5.36 2.95 1.82
N ILE A 58 -5.60 2.48 3.04
CA ILE A 58 -4.87 1.34 3.58
C ILE A 58 -5.43 0.11 2.88
N VAL A 59 -4.56 -0.62 2.17
CA VAL A 59 -4.96 -1.84 1.42
C VAL A 59 -4.58 -3.12 2.16
N ALA A 60 -3.59 -3.02 3.04
CA ALA A 60 -3.14 -4.14 3.85
C ALA A 60 -2.35 -3.65 5.07
N SER A 61 -2.24 -4.49 6.08
CA SER A 61 -1.36 -4.29 7.23
C SER A 61 -0.65 -5.56 7.65
N ALA A 62 0.54 -5.42 8.25
CA ALA A 62 1.32 -6.52 8.81
C ALA A 62 1.76 -6.15 10.24
N ALA A 63 2.47 -7.07 10.91
CA ALA A 63 2.93 -6.89 12.28
C ALA A 63 1.78 -6.46 13.22
N ASN A 64 0.68 -7.21 13.21
CA ASN A 64 -0.52 -6.92 14.00
C ASN A 64 -1.12 -5.52 13.78
N GLY A 65 -0.92 -4.94 12.60
CA GLY A 65 -1.47 -3.66 12.21
C GLY A 65 -0.52 -2.47 12.37
N GLU A 66 0.70 -2.69 12.88
CA GLU A 66 1.71 -1.63 13.05
C GLU A 66 2.31 -1.18 11.72
N PHE A 67 2.49 -2.12 10.78
CA PHE A 67 2.98 -1.81 9.43
C PHE A 67 1.82 -1.68 8.45
N LYS A 68 1.74 -0.58 7.70
CA LYS A 68 0.66 -0.33 6.74
C LYS A 68 1.15 -0.34 5.30
N ILE A 69 0.36 -0.87 4.37
CA ILE A 69 0.51 -0.63 2.94
C ILE A 69 -0.58 0.36 2.54
N ILE A 70 -0.16 1.53 2.06
CA ILE A 70 -1.06 2.62 1.71
C ILE A 70 -0.95 2.88 0.21
N TYR A 71 -2.06 2.69 -0.49
CA TYR A 71 -2.18 2.97 -1.91
C TYR A 71 -2.74 4.37 -2.13
N THR A 72 -2.11 5.12 -3.02
CA THR A 72 -2.48 6.48 -3.41
C THR A 72 -2.60 6.58 -4.92
N HIS A 73 -3.79 6.96 -5.39
CA HIS A 73 -4.02 7.20 -6.81
C HIS A 73 -4.00 8.71 -7.08
N LEU A 74 -2.95 9.19 -7.75
CA LEU A 74 -2.79 10.60 -8.06
C LEU A 74 -3.63 10.99 -9.28
N ALA A 75 -4.14 12.22 -9.29
CA ALA A 75 -4.88 12.79 -10.42
C ALA A 75 -3.97 13.21 -11.60
N ALA A 76 -2.65 13.24 -11.38
CA ALA A 76 -1.68 13.59 -12.40
C ALA A 76 -1.58 12.51 -13.48
N PRO A 77 -1.41 12.88 -14.78
CA PRO A 77 -1.28 11.92 -15.89
C PRO A 77 0.04 11.15 -15.88
N LYS A 78 1.01 11.57 -15.05
CA LYS A 78 2.27 10.88 -14.82
C LYS A 78 2.70 11.09 -13.38
N LEU A 79 3.32 10.09 -12.80
CA LEU A 79 3.94 10.17 -11.49
C LEU A 79 5.07 11.22 -11.48
N LYS A 80 5.03 12.10 -10.48
CA LYS A 80 6.06 13.10 -10.23
C LYS A 80 6.54 12.94 -8.79
N LEU A 81 7.86 12.82 -8.64
CA LEU A 81 8.50 12.72 -7.32
C LEU A 81 8.15 13.89 -6.38
N THR A 82 7.88 15.08 -6.91
CA THR A 82 7.46 16.23 -6.10
C THR A 82 6.10 16.00 -5.45
N ASP A 83 5.15 15.45 -6.20
CA ASP A 83 3.77 15.26 -5.76
C ASP A 83 3.72 14.08 -4.78
N GLU A 84 4.43 12.99 -5.09
CA GLU A 84 4.64 11.87 -4.18
C GLU A 84 5.25 12.32 -2.85
N ARG A 85 6.33 13.11 -2.87
CA ARG A 85 6.97 13.60 -1.63
C ARG A 85 6.05 14.46 -0.78
N LEU A 86 5.22 15.30 -1.41
CA LEU A 86 4.23 16.11 -0.69
C LEU A 86 3.25 15.21 0.06
N VAL A 87 2.75 14.16 -0.60
CA VAL A 87 1.83 13.20 0.01
C VAL A 87 2.53 12.37 1.10
N ILE A 88 3.71 11.81 0.81
CA ILE A 88 4.49 10.99 1.74
C ILE A 88 4.75 11.75 3.04
N ASN A 89 5.17 13.02 2.96
CA ASN A 89 5.44 13.82 4.16
C ASN A 89 4.20 14.04 5.04
N ARG A 90 2.99 14.00 4.46
CA ARG A 90 1.74 14.05 5.23
C ARG A 90 1.40 12.69 5.82
N LEU A 91 1.51 11.62 5.02
CA LEU A 91 1.18 10.27 5.44
C LEU A 91 2.13 9.73 6.50
N LEU A 92 3.43 10.04 6.43
CA LEU A 92 4.44 9.63 7.42
C LEU A 92 4.12 10.12 8.83
N ASN A 93 3.47 11.28 8.97
CA ASN A 93 3.07 11.79 10.29
C ASN A 93 1.96 10.95 10.94
N LEU A 94 1.15 10.27 10.12
CA LEU A 94 0.04 9.42 10.57
C LEU A 94 0.46 7.95 10.65
N TYR A 95 1.28 7.51 9.71
CA TYR A 95 1.72 6.13 9.51
C TYR A 95 3.26 6.10 9.34
N PRO A 96 4.00 6.17 10.45
CA PRO A 96 5.47 6.23 10.42
C PRO A 96 6.12 4.95 9.87
N TYR A 97 5.41 3.82 9.95
CA TYR A 97 5.86 2.52 9.46
C TYR A 97 4.93 2.05 8.34
N ALA A 98 5.22 2.48 7.12
CA ALA A 98 4.39 2.15 5.97
C ALA A 98 5.17 1.99 4.67
N LEU A 99 4.63 1.15 3.78
CA LEU A 99 4.94 1.15 2.36
C LEU A 99 3.92 2.04 1.63
N PHE A 100 4.41 3.06 0.93
CA PHE A 100 3.58 3.93 0.09
C PHE A 100 3.64 3.47 -1.36
N VAL A 101 2.48 3.16 -1.93
CA VAL A 101 2.32 2.74 -3.33
C VAL A 101 1.55 3.82 -4.07
N PHE A 102 2.08 4.27 -5.21
CA PHE A 102 1.49 5.32 -6.02
C PHE A 102 1.15 4.82 -7.42
N SER A 103 0.03 5.31 -7.94
CA SER A 103 -0.35 5.20 -9.35
C SER A 103 -0.65 6.59 -9.91
N ASP A 104 -0.35 6.78 -11.19
CA ASP A 104 -0.85 7.94 -11.93
C ASP A 104 -2.30 7.73 -12.38
N ALA A 105 -2.91 8.77 -12.94
CA ALA A 105 -4.33 8.78 -13.29
C ALA A 105 -4.71 7.72 -14.34
N ASP A 106 -3.76 7.19 -15.11
CA ASP A 106 -4.00 6.24 -16.19
C ASP A 106 -3.86 4.78 -15.72
N GLN A 107 -3.22 4.55 -14.58
CA GLN A 107 -3.01 3.23 -13.96
C GLN A 107 -4.11 2.91 -12.92
N ARG A 108 -4.46 1.63 -12.77
CA ARG A 108 -5.42 1.13 -11.75
C ARG A 108 -4.73 0.15 -10.84
#